data_AF-A0A1I8BYC2-F1
#
_entry.id   AF-A0A1I8BYC2-F1
#
_cell.length_a   1.000
_cell.length_b   1.000
_cell.length_c   1.000
_cell.angle_alpha   90.00
_cell.angle_beta   90.00
_cell.angle_gamma   90.00
#
_symmetry.space_group_name_H-M   'P 1'
#
loop_
_entity.id
_entity.type
_entity.pdbx_description
1 polymer ?
#
loop_
_entity_poly.entity_id
_entity_poly.type
_entity_poly.pdbx_seq_one_letter_code
_entity_poly.pdbx_strand_id
1 'polypeptide(L)'
;MADMEWPEGKANPPQGTPDKFHIKVVTLHEPPFVVVTELDPETGQCPGSQGTPCDWGFENNTLWKCCTGYCVDLLNKLAKDIGFSYTLYKVRDEKWGIKTTANLAAFMITRVQYYQLVGVDDEKLNFPELQNPPFRFGTVEGGNTHETMRRNWHRMHSYVEQNQFYRDNISAGVESVRRGELDAFIYDAVVLDHQAGKDPNCGLMTVGKWASMTGYGIGFPKNSPLVSRVNHFMLQYQQRGDLERLQNFWLTGACSPESNTQGSGSSPLGVENFLSAFFLLAVGIAMAKSLSFTEAVDRVQEWRRRWGRQEQSEEQDVIEEDKVVVLHQK
;
A
#
# COMPACT_ATOMS: atom_id res chain seq x y z
N MET A 1 42.76 57.73 -29.14
CA MET A 1 42.01 56.73 -28.34
C MET A 1 40.61 56.76 -28.89
N ALA A 2 40.11 55.67 -29.45
CA ALA A 2 38.74 55.61 -29.95
C ALA A 2 37.81 55.43 -28.75
N ASP A 3 36.81 56.31 -28.61
CA ASP A 3 35.75 56.15 -27.61
C ASP A 3 34.97 54.87 -27.93
N MET A 4 34.79 54.02 -26.91
CA MET A 4 33.98 52.81 -27.04
C MET A 4 32.51 53.21 -27.08
N GLU A 5 31.91 53.16 -28.26
CA GLU A 5 30.47 53.35 -28.46
C GLU A 5 29.72 52.04 -28.23
N TRP A 6 28.71 52.08 -27.37
CA TRP A 6 27.79 50.97 -27.13
C TRP A 6 26.70 50.95 -28.22
N PRO A 7 25.98 49.82 -28.42
CA PRO A 7 24.87 49.74 -29.36
C PRO A 7 23.91 50.93 -29.19
N GLU A 8 23.44 51.51 -30.30
CA GLU A 8 22.68 52.77 -30.37
C GLU A 8 23.47 54.08 -30.15
N GLY A 9 24.81 54.04 -30.22
CA GLY A 9 25.65 55.26 -30.16
C GLY A 9 25.73 55.87 -28.77
N LYS A 10 25.51 55.08 -27.72
CA LYS A 10 25.59 55.52 -26.33
C LYS A 10 27.03 55.43 -25.84
N ALA A 11 27.52 56.48 -25.18
CA ALA A 11 28.87 56.54 -24.61
C ALA A 11 29.02 55.71 -23.31
N ASN A 12 27.89 55.36 -22.68
CA ASN A 12 27.87 54.60 -21.43
C ASN A 12 27.39 53.17 -21.66
N PRO A 13 27.95 52.17 -20.94
CA PRO A 13 27.38 50.82 -20.91
C PRO A 13 25.91 50.89 -20.50
N PRO A 14 25.04 50.06 -21.09
CA PRO A 14 23.66 49.98 -20.65
C PRO A 14 23.63 49.68 -19.14
N GLN A 15 23.16 50.65 -18.35
CA GLN A 15 22.97 50.48 -16.93
C GLN A 15 21.72 49.63 -16.71
N GLY A 16 21.92 48.37 -16.36
CA GLY A 16 20.87 47.44 -15.98
C GLY A 16 21.37 46.00 -16.00
N THR A 17 21.24 45.28 -14.89
CA THR A 17 21.13 43.82 -14.96
C THR A 17 19.93 43.48 -15.85
N PRO A 18 19.99 42.46 -16.72
CA PRO A 18 18.80 42.03 -17.43
C PRO A 18 17.76 41.60 -16.40
N ASP A 19 16.76 42.46 -16.16
CA ASP A 19 15.81 42.33 -15.04
C ASP A 19 14.92 41.08 -15.13
N LYS A 20 14.96 40.36 -16.27
CA LYS A 20 14.30 39.06 -16.44
C LYS A 20 15.18 38.16 -17.29
N PHE A 21 15.79 37.15 -16.67
CA PHE A 21 16.48 36.09 -17.39
C PHE A 21 15.52 34.90 -17.60
N HIS A 22 15.78 34.08 -18.62
CA HIS A 22 14.92 32.98 -19.03
C HIS A 22 15.56 31.61 -18.73
N ILE A 23 14.80 30.69 -18.15
CA ILE A 23 15.28 29.36 -17.75
C ILE A 23 14.47 28.27 -18.43
N LYS A 24 15.15 27.23 -18.92
CA LYS A 24 14.48 25.99 -19.34
C LYS A 24 14.45 25.02 -18.16
N VAL A 25 13.25 24.62 -17.75
CA VAL A 25 13.03 23.72 -16.63
C VAL A 25 12.54 22.38 -17.17
N VAL A 26 13.21 21.31 -16.78
CA VAL A 26 12.82 19.95 -17.14
C VAL A 26 12.02 19.33 -16.00
N THR A 27 10.95 18.60 -16.33
CA THR A 27 10.17 17.86 -15.34
C THR A 27 9.65 16.54 -15.92
N LEU A 28 9.25 15.63 -15.03
CA LEU A 28 8.53 14.40 -15.35
C LEU A 28 7.06 14.52 -14.91
N HIS A 29 6.18 13.71 -15.49
CA HIS A 29 4.80 13.56 -15.01
C HIS A 29 4.80 12.64 -13.79
N GLU A 30 4.49 13.20 -12.64
CA GLU A 30 4.45 12.49 -11.36
C GLU A 30 3.41 13.16 -10.44
N PRO A 31 2.15 12.70 -10.47
CA PRO A 31 1.14 13.14 -9.51
C PRO A 31 1.56 12.76 -8.08
N PRO A 32 1.44 13.66 -7.08
CA PRO A 32 0.81 15.00 -7.09
C PRO A 32 1.68 16.18 -7.50
N PHE A 33 2.98 15.96 -7.74
CA PHE A 33 3.95 17.03 -7.92
C PHE A 33 3.82 17.74 -9.27
N VAL A 34 3.65 16.98 -10.34
CA VAL A 34 3.37 17.47 -11.69
C VAL A 34 2.36 16.57 -12.36
N VAL A 35 1.20 17.15 -12.67
CA VAL A 35 0.09 16.53 -13.38
C VAL A 35 -0.04 17.19 -14.74
N VAL A 36 -0.20 16.38 -15.78
CA VAL A 36 -0.28 16.85 -17.17
C VAL A 36 -1.67 16.58 -17.70
N THR A 37 -2.32 17.62 -18.19
CA THR A 37 -3.65 17.54 -18.81
C THR A 37 -3.64 18.19 -20.19
N GLU A 38 -4.66 17.91 -20.99
CA GLU A 38 -4.85 18.59 -22.26
C GLU A 38 -5.24 20.07 -22.05
N LEU A 39 -4.92 20.91 -23.02
CA LEU A 39 -5.39 22.30 -23.08
C LEU A 39 -6.85 22.32 -23.52
N ASP A 40 -7.58 23.37 -23.10
CA ASP A 40 -8.93 23.59 -23.58
C ASP A 40 -8.91 23.80 -25.11
N PRO A 41 -9.65 23.00 -25.89
CA PRO A 41 -9.63 23.05 -27.35
C PRO A 41 -10.09 24.39 -27.93
N GLU A 42 -10.90 25.18 -27.21
CA GLU A 42 -11.41 26.45 -27.71
C GLU A 42 -10.46 27.62 -27.39
N THR A 43 -9.90 27.65 -26.19
CA THR A 43 -9.10 28.79 -25.72
C THR A 43 -7.60 28.57 -25.88
N GLY A 44 -7.14 27.33 -26.03
CA GLY A 44 -5.72 26.97 -25.99
C GLY A 44 -5.07 27.26 -24.64
N GLN A 45 -5.87 27.44 -23.58
CA GLN A 45 -5.43 27.76 -22.23
C GLN A 45 -5.63 26.59 -21.28
N CYS A 46 -4.96 26.67 -20.13
CA CYS A 46 -5.12 25.71 -19.05
C CYS A 46 -6.54 25.81 -18.46
N PRO A 47 -7.25 24.67 -18.29
CA PRO A 47 -8.57 24.66 -17.70
C PRO A 47 -8.53 25.23 -16.27
N GLY A 48 -9.44 26.17 -15.97
CA GLY A 48 -9.57 26.78 -14.64
C GLY A 48 -8.47 27.78 -14.27
N SER A 49 -7.63 28.23 -15.21
CA SER A 49 -6.48 29.15 -14.98
C SER A 49 -5.45 28.64 -13.96
N GLN A 50 -5.59 27.39 -13.51
CA GLN A 50 -4.64 26.71 -12.66
C GLN A 50 -3.74 25.89 -13.58
N GLY A 51 -2.50 26.34 -13.76
CA GLY A 51 -1.51 25.64 -14.56
C GLY A 51 -0.73 26.54 -15.51
N THR A 52 0.41 26.01 -15.97
CA THR A 52 1.30 26.68 -16.92
C THR A 52 1.39 25.82 -18.18
N PRO A 53 1.32 26.42 -19.38
CA PRO A 53 1.56 25.68 -20.62
C PRO A 53 2.98 25.12 -20.64
N CYS A 54 3.11 23.84 -20.98
CA CYS A 54 4.36 23.11 -21.00
C CYS A 54 4.51 22.32 -22.29
N ASP A 55 5.75 22.18 -22.76
CA ASP A 55 6.06 21.40 -23.95
C ASP A 55 6.22 19.92 -23.60
N TRP A 56 5.24 19.13 -24.01
CA TRP A 56 5.18 17.68 -23.86
C TRP A 56 5.49 16.94 -25.18
N GLY A 57 6.12 17.65 -26.10
CA GLY A 57 6.55 17.15 -27.40
C GLY A 57 7.56 16.01 -27.34
N PHE A 58 7.65 15.26 -28.45
CA PHE A 58 8.71 14.27 -28.65
C PHE A 58 9.57 14.68 -29.85
N GLU A 59 10.89 14.64 -29.66
CA GLU A 59 11.92 15.06 -30.64
C GLU A 59 11.70 16.47 -31.22
N ASN A 60 11.01 16.56 -32.36
CA ASN A 60 10.83 17.77 -33.15
C ASN A 60 9.37 18.28 -33.18
N ASN A 61 8.43 17.53 -32.60
CA ASN A 61 7.03 17.94 -32.52
C ASN A 61 6.78 18.60 -31.17
N THR A 62 6.57 19.91 -31.15
CA THR A 62 6.11 20.62 -29.95
C THR A 62 4.66 20.25 -29.67
N LEU A 63 4.38 19.73 -28.47
CA LEU A 63 3.02 19.39 -28.04
C LEU A 63 2.70 20.16 -26.77
N TRP A 64 1.97 21.25 -26.92
CA TRP A 64 1.56 22.06 -25.78
C TRP A 64 0.50 21.34 -24.96
N LYS A 65 0.80 21.17 -23.67
CA LYS A 65 -0.11 20.63 -22.67
C LYS A 65 -0.21 21.58 -21.48
N CYS A 66 -1.18 21.35 -20.62
CA CYS A 66 -1.27 22.05 -19.36
C CYS A 66 -0.56 21.26 -18.26
N CYS A 67 0.45 21.87 -17.63
CA CYS A 67 1.10 21.32 -16.45
C CYS A 67 0.57 22.00 -15.19
N THR A 68 0.16 21.21 -14.22
CA THR A 68 -0.34 21.63 -12.90
C THR A 68 0.36 20.83 -11.79
N GLY A 69 0.22 21.23 -10.53
CA GLY A 69 0.73 20.47 -9.39
C GLY A 69 1.61 21.28 -8.46
N TYR A 70 2.00 20.65 -7.35
CA TYR A 70 2.79 21.29 -6.29
C TYR A 70 4.08 21.94 -6.81
N CYS A 71 4.84 21.23 -7.66
CA CYS A 71 6.10 21.75 -8.20
C CYS A 71 5.88 22.90 -9.19
N VAL A 72 4.77 22.89 -9.92
CA VAL A 72 4.44 23.95 -10.88
C VAL A 72 4.05 25.23 -10.16
N ASP A 73 3.23 25.14 -9.10
CA ASP A 73 2.85 26.30 -8.29
C ASP A 73 4.05 26.90 -7.54
N LEU A 74 4.91 26.03 -6.99
CA LEU A 74 6.15 26.46 -6.35
C LEU A 74 7.07 27.16 -7.37
N LEU A 75 7.17 26.64 -8.60
CA LEU A 75 7.96 27.25 -9.66
C LEU A 75 7.40 28.61 -10.10
N ASN A 76 6.07 28.73 -10.25
CA ASN A 76 5.40 30.00 -10.54
C ASN A 76 5.69 31.06 -9.47
N LYS A 77 5.66 30.66 -8.19
CA LYS A 77 5.98 31.53 -7.07
C LYS A 77 7.46 31.95 -7.09
N LEU A 78 8.39 31.01 -7.28
CA LEU A 78 9.82 31.30 -7.43
C LEU A 78 10.11 32.24 -8.60
N ALA A 79 9.47 32.01 -9.75
CA ALA A 79 9.60 32.86 -10.94
C ALA A 79 9.19 34.30 -10.67
N LYS A 80 8.06 34.48 -9.95
CA LYS A 80 7.55 35.79 -9.57
C LYS A 80 8.45 36.52 -8.57
N ASP A 81 8.91 35.83 -7.53
CA ASP A 81 9.65 36.45 -6.43
C ASP A 81 11.14 36.68 -6.77
N ILE A 82 11.73 35.82 -7.61
CA ILE A 82 13.12 35.98 -8.10
C ILE A 82 13.18 36.85 -9.37
N GLY A 83 12.10 36.92 -10.15
CA GLY A 83 12.01 37.72 -11.37
C GLY A 83 12.55 37.03 -12.62
N PHE A 84 12.38 35.70 -12.75
CA PHE A 84 12.76 34.98 -13.98
C PHE A 84 11.54 34.50 -14.78
N SER A 85 11.72 34.31 -16.07
CA SER A 85 10.76 33.60 -16.93
C SER A 85 11.23 32.18 -17.18
N TYR A 86 10.32 31.26 -17.45
CA TYR A 86 10.72 29.88 -17.73
C TYR A 86 9.87 29.21 -18.80
N THR A 87 10.43 28.17 -19.40
CA THR A 87 9.70 27.20 -20.22
C THR A 87 9.85 25.83 -19.58
N LEU A 88 8.71 25.19 -19.32
CA LEU A 88 8.65 23.84 -18.75
C LEU A 88 8.55 22.82 -19.88
N TYR A 89 9.40 21.80 -19.85
CA TYR A 89 9.40 20.73 -20.86
C TYR A 89 9.64 19.37 -20.22
N LYS A 90 9.18 18.32 -20.92
CA LYS A 90 9.26 16.94 -20.48
C LYS A 90 10.69 16.36 -20.58
N VAL A 91 11.06 15.48 -19.65
CA VAL A 91 12.24 14.60 -19.83
C VAL A 91 12.05 13.67 -21.04
N ARG A 92 13.07 13.52 -21.89
CA ARG A 92 13.00 12.77 -23.14
C ARG A 92 12.80 11.26 -22.99
N ASP A 93 13.35 10.66 -21.93
CA ASP A 93 13.35 9.21 -21.71
C ASP A 93 12.20 8.74 -20.79
N GLU A 94 11.35 9.65 -20.31
CA GLU A 94 10.31 9.38 -19.28
C GLU A 94 10.83 8.70 -18.01
N LYS A 95 12.15 8.68 -17.81
CA LYS A 95 12.81 7.96 -16.75
C LYS A 95 13.60 8.92 -15.89
N TRP A 96 13.99 8.44 -14.71
CA TRP A 96 14.81 9.20 -13.76
C TRP A 96 16.31 9.14 -14.10
N GLY A 97 16.67 8.86 -15.36
CA GLY A 97 18.05 8.91 -15.86
C GLY A 97 18.92 7.67 -15.60
N ILE A 98 18.36 6.44 -15.62
CA ILE A 98 19.11 5.19 -15.42
C ILE A 98 18.76 4.14 -16.49
N LYS A 99 19.78 3.40 -16.96
CA LYS A 99 19.66 2.33 -17.97
C LYS A 99 18.84 1.15 -17.45
N THR A 100 17.78 0.79 -18.17
CA THR A 100 16.92 -0.38 -17.88
C THR A 100 16.45 -1.03 -19.18
N THR A 101 16.32 -2.35 -19.16
CA THR A 101 15.92 -3.24 -20.26
C THR A 101 14.66 -4.01 -19.85
N ALA A 102 13.57 -3.87 -20.61
CA ALA A 102 12.26 -4.43 -20.27
C ALA A 102 12.00 -5.83 -20.85
N ASN A 103 11.18 -6.63 -20.16
CA ASN A 103 10.49 -7.83 -20.66
C ASN A 103 9.13 -8.05 -19.92
N LEU A 104 8.21 -8.81 -20.55
CA LEU A 104 6.76 -8.86 -20.30
C LEU A 104 6.24 -10.20 -19.69
N ALA A 105 5.00 -10.16 -19.14
CA ALA A 105 4.01 -11.23 -18.80
C ALA A 105 4.12 -11.91 -17.40
N ALA A 106 3.09 -12.49 -16.73
CA ALA A 106 1.62 -12.34 -16.67
C ALA A 106 1.04 -13.08 -15.41
N PHE A 107 -0.10 -12.59 -14.89
CA PHE A 107 -1.25 -13.22 -14.17
C PHE A 107 -1.10 -14.24 -13.00
N MET A 108 -1.76 -13.95 -11.84
CA MET A 108 -2.96 -14.63 -11.25
C MET A 108 -3.10 -14.48 -9.70
N ILE A 109 -4.35 -14.57 -9.19
CA ILE A 109 -4.98 -13.98 -7.97
C ILE A 109 -4.94 -14.85 -6.69
N THR A 110 -5.01 -14.27 -5.47
CA THR A 110 -5.89 -14.70 -4.34
C THR A 110 -6.14 -13.57 -3.30
N ARG A 111 -7.04 -13.84 -2.34
CA ARG A 111 -7.94 -12.94 -1.57
C ARG A 111 -7.29 -11.87 -0.68
N VAL A 112 -8.05 -10.80 -0.44
CA VAL A 112 -7.69 -9.61 0.35
C VAL A 112 -7.52 -9.95 1.84
N GLN A 113 -6.26 -10.15 2.25
CA GLN A 113 -5.80 -9.92 3.60
C GLN A 113 -4.74 -8.83 3.52
N TYR A 114 -4.96 -7.70 4.21
CA TYR A 114 -3.93 -6.67 4.31
C TYR A 114 -2.89 -7.12 5.33
N TYR A 115 -1.62 -6.95 5.01
CA TYR A 115 -0.52 -7.29 5.89
C TYR A 115 -0.05 -6.02 6.61
N GLN A 116 -0.16 -6.00 7.94
CA GLN A 116 0.51 -4.98 8.74
C GLN A 116 2.01 -5.27 8.72
N LEU A 117 2.76 -4.40 8.06
CA LEU A 117 4.22 -4.40 8.04
C LEU A 117 4.73 -3.38 9.06
N VAL A 118 5.79 -3.71 9.79
CA VAL A 118 6.40 -2.80 10.78
C VAL A 118 7.27 -1.74 10.09
N GLY A 119 7.93 -2.11 8.99
CA GLY A 119 8.85 -1.26 8.23
C GLY A 119 9.63 -2.09 7.21
N VAL A 120 10.72 -1.54 6.67
CA VAL A 120 11.50 -2.21 5.62
C VAL A 120 12.23 -3.47 6.12
N ASP A 121 12.60 -3.50 7.40
CA ASP A 121 13.31 -4.64 8.00
C ASP A 121 12.38 -5.79 8.44
N ASP A 122 11.08 -5.70 8.11
CA ASP A 122 10.10 -6.72 8.46
C ASP A 122 10.50 -8.11 7.91
N GLU A 123 10.28 -9.16 8.69
CA GLU A 123 10.61 -10.52 8.30
C GLU A 123 9.88 -10.95 7.03
N LYS A 124 8.67 -10.42 6.78
CA LYS A 124 7.91 -10.70 5.54
C LYS A 124 8.59 -10.13 4.30
N LEU A 125 9.34 -9.03 4.43
CA LEU A 125 10.09 -8.41 3.34
C LEU A 125 11.48 -9.01 3.18
N ASN A 126 12.12 -9.37 4.29
CA ASN A 126 13.45 -9.99 4.29
C ASN A 126 13.43 -11.48 3.98
N PHE A 127 12.32 -12.18 4.25
CA PHE A 127 12.14 -13.60 4.00
C PHE A 127 10.72 -13.89 3.43
N PRO A 128 10.41 -13.36 2.23
CA PRO A 128 9.09 -13.50 1.63
C PRO A 128 8.72 -14.95 1.32
N GLU A 129 9.70 -15.79 1.02
CA GLU A 129 9.54 -17.21 0.69
C GLU A 129 9.14 -18.07 1.89
N LEU A 130 9.38 -17.60 3.12
CA LEU A 130 8.98 -18.31 4.34
C LEU A 130 7.50 -18.14 4.66
N GLN A 131 6.81 -17.21 3.98
CA GLN A 131 5.38 -17.01 4.14
C GLN A 131 4.61 -18.03 3.30
N ASN A 132 3.44 -18.46 3.78
CA ASN A 132 2.56 -19.38 3.06
C ASN A 132 1.16 -18.75 2.89
N PRO A 133 0.80 -18.24 1.69
CA PRO A 133 1.58 -18.21 0.45
C PRO A 133 2.77 -17.21 0.51
N PRO A 134 3.76 -17.33 -0.39
CA PRO A 134 4.93 -16.43 -0.43
C PRO A 134 4.51 -14.97 -0.58
N PHE A 135 5.17 -14.08 0.15
CA PHE A 135 4.82 -12.67 0.19
C PHE A 135 5.39 -11.92 -1.02
N ARG A 136 4.52 -11.47 -1.93
CA ARG A 136 4.93 -10.83 -3.19
C ARG A 136 4.98 -9.33 -3.01
N PHE A 137 6.15 -8.73 -3.20
CA PHE A 137 6.30 -7.29 -3.21
C PHE A 137 7.14 -6.81 -4.39
N GLY A 138 6.92 -5.56 -4.79
CA GLY A 138 7.57 -4.98 -5.96
C GLY A 138 7.82 -3.48 -5.81
N THR A 139 8.54 -2.91 -6.79
CA THR A 139 8.84 -1.47 -6.88
C THR A 139 8.93 -1.02 -8.33
N VAL A 140 9.03 0.29 -8.58
CA VAL A 140 9.17 0.84 -9.94
C VAL A 140 10.59 0.64 -10.45
N GLU A 141 10.72 0.12 -11.68
CA GLU A 141 12.00 -0.07 -12.34
C GLU A 141 12.69 1.27 -12.62
N GLY A 142 14.00 1.36 -12.37
CA GLY A 142 14.79 2.56 -12.69
C GLY A 142 14.49 3.82 -11.84
N GLY A 143 13.72 3.70 -10.76
CA GLY A 143 13.50 4.76 -9.78
C GLY A 143 14.50 4.77 -8.62
N ASN A 144 14.39 5.80 -7.75
CA ASN A 144 15.23 5.91 -6.55
C ASN A 144 15.07 4.71 -5.60
N THR A 145 13.84 4.21 -5.44
CA THR A 145 13.54 3.06 -4.58
C THR A 145 14.21 1.77 -5.07
N HIS A 146 14.20 1.53 -6.38
CA HIS A 146 14.91 0.40 -6.98
C HIS A 146 16.42 0.47 -6.71
N GLU A 147 17.05 1.62 -6.94
CA GLU A 147 18.47 1.80 -6.67
C GLU A 147 18.83 1.70 -5.19
N THR A 148 17.97 2.24 -4.31
CA THR A 148 18.14 2.13 -2.86
C THR A 148 18.07 0.67 -2.43
N MET A 149 17.11 -0.09 -2.96
CA MET A 149 16.98 -1.52 -2.72
C MET A 149 18.21 -2.28 -3.24
N ARG A 150 18.69 -1.94 -4.44
CA ARG A 150 19.90 -2.54 -5.04
C ARG A 150 21.16 -2.30 -4.21
N ARG A 151 21.30 -1.13 -3.60
CA ARG A 151 22.50 -0.72 -2.83
C ARG A 151 22.47 -1.15 -1.37
N ASN A 152 21.32 -1.03 -0.71
CA ASN A 152 21.20 -1.20 0.74
C ASN A 152 20.46 -2.49 1.15
N TRP A 153 19.55 -2.99 0.31
CA TRP A 153 18.70 -4.15 0.61
C TRP A 153 18.87 -5.25 -0.44
N HIS A 154 20.10 -5.75 -0.58
CA HIS A 154 20.47 -6.70 -1.63
C HIS A 154 19.55 -7.92 -1.72
N ARG A 155 19.13 -8.48 -0.58
CA ARG A 155 18.22 -9.64 -0.58
C ARG A 155 16.86 -9.30 -1.17
N MET A 156 16.27 -8.18 -0.76
CA MET A 156 14.99 -7.72 -1.30
C MET A 156 15.11 -7.47 -2.81
N HIS A 157 16.20 -6.81 -3.24
CA HIS A 157 16.48 -6.57 -4.65
C HIS A 157 16.57 -7.89 -5.43
N SER A 158 17.35 -8.87 -4.95
CA SER A 158 17.48 -10.18 -5.59
C SER A 158 16.14 -10.91 -5.69
N TYR A 159 15.29 -10.82 -4.67
CA TYR A 159 13.95 -11.43 -4.71
C TYR A 159 13.05 -10.77 -5.77
N VAL A 160 12.99 -9.44 -5.81
CA VAL A 160 12.17 -8.69 -6.78
C VAL A 160 12.68 -8.91 -8.20
N GLU A 161 13.99 -8.96 -8.39
CA GLU A 161 14.64 -9.21 -9.68
C GLU A 161 14.40 -10.63 -10.18
N GLN A 162 14.58 -11.65 -9.33
CA GLN A 162 14.38 -13.06 -9.73
C GLN A 162 12.92 -13.35 -10.10
N ASN A 163 11.97 -12.76 -9.37
CA ASN A 163 10.54 -12.97 -9.60
C ASN A 163 9.91 -11.96 -10.58
N GLN A 164 10.70 -11.03 -11.12
CA GLN A 164 10.23 -10.00 -12.07
C GLN A 164 9.08 -9.14 -11.52
N PHE A 165 9.16 -8.75 -10.24
CA PHE A 165 8.16 -7.90 -9.59
C PHE A 165 8.40 -6.39 -9.77
N TYR A 166 9.21 -6.01 -10.76
CA TYR A 166 9.34 -4.61 -11.16
C TYR A 166 8.13 -4.14 -11.96
N ARG A 167 7.79 -2.87 -11.82
CA ARG A 167 6.68 -2.21 -12.53
C ARG A 167 7.18 -0.99 -13.29
N ASP A 168 6.58 -0.69 -14.43
CA ASP A 168 7.03 0.41 -15.29
C ASP A 168 6.72 1.79 -14.68
N ASN A 169 5.58 1.91 -13.98
CA ASN A 169 5.13 3.17 -13.41
C ASN A 169 4.36 2.96 -12.10
N ILE A 170 4.13 4.07 -11.39
CA ILE A 170 3.45 4.09 -10.09
C ILE A 170 2.02 3.56 -10.21
N SER A 171 1.28 4.01 -11.23
CA SER A 171 -0.11 3.61 -11.46
C SER A 171 -0.25 2.09 -11.66
N ALA A 172 0.67 1.48 -12.41
CA ALA A 172 0.75 0.05 -12.61
C ALA A 172 1.10 -0.68 -11.30
N GLY A 173 2.01 -0.13 -10.50
CA GLY A 173 2.33 -0.67 -9.18
C GLY A 173 1.15 -0.69 -8.22
N VAL A 174 0.44 0.43 -8.11
CA VAL A 174 -0.77 0.55 -7.26
C VAL A 174 -1.88 -0.38 -7.75
N GLU A 175 -2.09 -0.44 -9.07
CA GLU A 175 -3.09 -1.31 -9.67
C GLU A 175 -2.75 -2.80 -9.50
N SER A 176 -1.47 -3.18 -9.55
CA SER A 176 -1.04 -4.55 -9.26
C SER A 176 -1.36 -4.97 -7.82
N VAL A 177 -1.29 -4.06 -6.84
CA VAL A 177 -1.73 -4.33 -5.47
C VAL A 177 -3.25 -4.48 -5.42
N ARG A 178 -3.99 -3.57 -6.07
CA ARG A 178 -5.45 -3.62 -6.13
C ARG A 178 -5.97 -4.93 -6.75
N ARG A 179 -5.26 -5.44 -7.77
CA ARG A 179 -5.56 -6.70 -8.46
C ARG A 179 -5.11 -7.95 -7.69
N GLY A 180 -4.37 -7.79 -6.59
CA GLY A 180 -3.79 -8.89 -5.84
C GLY A 180 -2.67 -9.63 -6.59
N GLU A 181 -2.01 -8.97 -7.55
CA GLU A 181 -0.79 -9.47 -8.19
C GLU A 181 0.43 -9.30 -7.26
N LEU A 182 0.46 -8.20 -6.52
CA LEU A 182 1.43 -7.91 -5.46
C LEU A 182 0.67 -7.78 -4.13
N ASP A 183 1.25 -8.31 -3.06
CA ASP A 183 0.71 -8.18 -1.70
C ASP A 183 1.16 -6.85 -1.05
N ALA A 184 2.29 -6.30 -1.51
CA ALA A 184 2.73 -4.94 -1.16
C ALA A 184 3.47 -4.27 -2.33
N PHE A 185 3.40 -2.95 -2.37
CA PHE A 185 4.15 -2.14 -3.33
C PHE A 185 4.98 -1.11 -2.57
N ILE A 186 6.29 -1.14 -2.81
CA ILE A 186 7.26 -0.28 -2.11
C ILE A 186 7.62 0.88 -3.04
N TYR A 187 7.27 2.08 -2.62
CA TYR A 187 7.57 3.31 -3.34
C TYR A 187 7.68 4.49 -2.36
N ASP A 188 7.88 5.70 -2.89
CA ASP A 188 7.92 6.92 -2.09
C ASP A 188 6.62 7.11 -1.30
N ALA A 189 6.77 7.35 0.02
CA ALA A 189 5.65 7.48 0.93
C ALA A 189 4.71 8.63 0.55
N VAL A 190 5.24 9.80 0.13
CA VAL A 190 4.41 10.97 -0.18
C VAL A 190 3.53 10.70 -1.40
N VAL A 191 4.09 10.00 -2.40
CA VAL A 191 3.36 9.62 -3.61
C VAL A 191 2.30 8.56 -3.28
N LEU A 192 2.64 7.56 -2.46
CA LEU A 192 1.69 6.50 -2.08
C LEU A 192 0.56 7.01 -1.19
N ASP A 193 0.85 7.90 -0.23
CA ASP A 193 -0.16 8.54 0.62
C ASP A 193 -1.16 9.34 -0.21
N HIS A 194 -0.69 10.02 -1.26
CA HIS A 194 -1.56 10.72 -2.20
C HIS A 194 -2.46 9.75 -2.99
N GLN A 195 -1.90 8.66 -3.50
CA GLN A 195 -2.64 7.65 -4.26
C GLN A 195 -3.70 6.95 -3.38
N ALA A 196 -3.33 6.58 -2.15
CA ALA A 196 -4.26 6.01 -1.18
C ALA A 196 -5.33 7.02 -0.76
N GLY A 197 -4.94 8.28 -0.56
CA GLY A 197 -5.82 9.39 -0.19
C GLY A 197 -6.87 9.75 -1.26
N LYS A 198 -6.59 9.45 -2.53
CA LYS A 198 -7.50 9.69 -3.67
C LYS A 198 -8.24 8.43 -4.14
N ASP A 199 -8.05 7.29 -3.48
CA ASP A 199 -8.70 6.04 -3.86
C ASP A 199 -10.22 6.15 -3.63
N PRO A 200 -11.08 5.92 -4.64
CA PRO A 200 -12.54 6.08 -4.49
C PRO A 200 -13.15 5.13 -3.46
N ASN A 201 -12.50 3.99 -3.21
CA ASN A 201 -12.99 2.96 -2.29
C ASN A 201 -12.22 2.93 -0.95
N CYS A 202 -11.23 3.81 -0.76
CA CYS A 202 -10.27 3.79 0.36
C CYS A 202 -9.77 2.37 0.70
N GLY A 203 -9.62 1.50 -0.30
CA GLY A 203 -9.17 0.12 -0.15
C GLY A 203 -7.64 -0.01 -0.13
N LEU A 204 -6.94 1.07 -0.48
CA LEU A 204 -5.50 1.19 -0.38
C LEU A 204 -5.13 1.89 0.93
N MET A 205 -4.12 1.37 1.60
CA MET A 205 -3.57 1.95 2.82
C MET A 205 -2.04 1.87 2.79
N THR A 206 -1.39 2.93 3.25
CA THR A 206 0.05 2.92 3.49
C THR A 206 0.32 2.29 4.85
N VAL A 207 1.32 1.40 4.91
CA VAL A 207 1.68 0.63 6.11
C VAL A 207 3.18 0.68 6.36
N GLY A 208 3.57 0.53 7.62
CA GLY A 208 4.96 0.51 8.04
C GLY A 208 5.58 1.89 8.24
N LYS A 209 6.74 1.90 8.89
CA LYS A 209 7.55 3.11 9.09
C LYS A 209 8.31 3.46 7.82
N TRP A 210 8.56 4.76 7.65
CA TRP A 210 9.30 5.30 6.52
C TRP A 210 10.73 4.75 6.56
N ALA A 211 11.13 4.06 5.50
CA ALA A 211 12.43 3.36 5.43
C ALA A 211 13.62 4.33 5.35
N SER A 212 13.41 5.51 4.77
CA SER A 212 14.39 6.59 4.69
C SER A 212 13.66 7.92 4.64
N MET A 213 14.08 8.89 5.46
CA MET A 213 13.59 10.26 5.38
C MET A 213 14.44 11.04 4.37
N THR A 214 14.17 10.83 3.09
CA THR A 214 14.77 11.64 2.02
C THR A 214 13.92 12.87 1.72
N GLY A 215 14.57 14.03 1.56
CA GLY A 215 13.93 15.26 1.11
C GLY A 215 14.05 15.44 -0.40
N TYR A 216 12.97 15.89 -1.04
CA TYR A 216 13.02 16.35 -2.43
C TYR A 216 13.82 17.66 -2.55
N GLY A 217 14.51 17.85 -3.67
CA GLY A 217 15.34 19.04 -3.91
C GLY A 217 15.32 19.49 -5.36
N ILE A 218 15.61 20.78 -5.58
CA ILE A 218 15.72 21.38 -6.91
C ILE A 218 17.19 21.34 -7.35
N GLY A 219 17.46 20.63 -8.45
CA GLY A 219 18.80 20.51 -9.01
C GLY A 219 19.16 21.66 -9.95
N PHE A 220 20.39 22.16 -9.85
CA PHE A 220 20.97 23.14 -10.78
C PHE A 220 22.32 22.63 -11.32
N PRO A 221 22.78 23.11 -12.49
CA PRO A 221 24.14 22.88 -12.95
C PRO A 221 25.17 23.32 -11.89
N LYS A 222 26.30 22.62 -11.84
CA LYS A 222 27.40 22.96 -10.91
C LYS A 222 27.77 24.43 -11.06
N ASN A 223 27.98 25.10 -9.93
CA ASN A 223 28.35 26.53 -9.84
C ASN A 223 27.29 27.52 -10.36
N SER A 224 26.02 27.11 -10.47
CA SER A 224 24.94 28.04 -10.84
C SER A 224 24.73 29.10 -9.75
N PRO A 225 24.72 30.41 -10.09
CA PRO A 225 24.46 31.48 -9.13
C PRO A 225 23.02 31.48 -8.60
N LEU A 226 22.11 30.73 -9.24
CA LEU A 226 20.72 30.60 -8.85
C LEU A 226 20.53 29.80 -7.57
N VAL A 227 21.45 28.89 -7.26
CA VAL A 227 21.36 28.01 -6.08
C VAL A 227 21.21 28.84 -4.81
N SER A 228 22.04 29.87 -4.62
CA SER A 228 21.99 30.71 -3.43
C SER A 228 20.70 31.52 -3.33
N ARG A 229 20.20 32.03 -4.47
CA ARG A 229 18.96 32.83 -4.50
C ARG A 229 17.76 31.96 -4.20
N VAL A 230 17.65 30.81 -4.88
CA VAL A 230 16.55 29.87 -4.69
C VAL A 230 16.54 29.33 -3.26
N ASN A 231 17.70 28.96 -2.71
CA ASN A 231 17.76 28.48 -1.33
C ASN A 231 17.29 29.54 -0.33
N HIS A 232 17.65 30.81 -0.53
CA HIS A 232 17.18 31.90 0.31
C HIS A 232 15.64 32.03 0.30
N PHE A 233 15.01 32.01 -0.89
CA PHE A 233 13.55 32.07 -1.00
C PHE A 233 12.86 30.81 -0.46
N MET A 234 13.45 29.63 -0.62
CA MET A 234 12.92 28.40 -0.04
C MET A 234 12.85 28.47 1.49
N LEU A 235 13.89 29.01 2.14
CA LEU A 235 13.89 29.25 3.59
C LEU A 235 12.81 30.26 3.99
N GLN A 236 12.63 31.33 3.23
CA GLN A 236 11.56 32.31 3.49
C GLN A 236 10.16 31.69 3.35
N TYR A 237 9.94 30.84 2.35
CA TYR A 237 8.65 30.17 2.16
C TYR A 237 8.36 29.18 3.28
N GLN A 238 9.37 28.49 3.79
CA GLN A 238 9.25 27.63 4.96
C GLN A 238 8.86 28.44 6.21
N GLN A 239 9.53 29.56 6.48
CA GLN A 239 9.23 30.44 7.63
C GLN A 239 7.84 31.06 7.56
N ARG A 240 7.35 31.37 6.35
CA ARG A 240 6.02 31.96 6.13
C ARG A 240 4.88 30.94 6.09
N GLY A 241 5.19 29.65 6.14
CA GLY A 241 4.22 28.55 5.98
C GLY A 241 3.66 28.43 4.56
N ASP A 242 4.30 29.04 3.56
CA ASP A 242 3.82 28.96 2.17
C ASP A 242 3.97 27.55 1.59
N LEU A 243 5.05 26.84 1.97
CA LEU A 243 5.25 25.44 1.58
C LEU A 243 4.20 24.52 2.21
N GLU A 244 3.85 24.76 3.47
CA GLU A 244 2.82 24.01 4.18
C GLU A 244 1.44 24.21 3.53
N ARG A 245 1.09 25.43 3.13
CA ARG A 245 -0.15 25.70 2.40
C ARG A 245 -0.21 24.96 1.07
N LEU A 246 0.88 24.98 0.29
CA LEU A 246 0.96 24.24 -0.97
C LEU A 246 0.86 22.72 -0.75
N GLN A 247 1.53 22.22 0.29
CA GLN A 247 1.44 20.82 0.69
C GLN A 247 0.01 20.45 1.07
N ASN A 248 -0.65 21.25 1.91
CA ASN A 248 -2.03 21.01 2.33
C ASN A 248 -3.04 21.12 1.20
N PHE A 249 -2.71 21.80 0.10
CA PHE A 249 -3.59 21.88 -1.07
C PHE A 249 -3.41 20.67 -2.00
N TRP A 250 -2.17 20.27 -2.29
CA TRP A 250 -1.86 19.26 -3.30
C TRP A 250 -1.74 17.84 -2.75
N LEU A 251 -1.29 17.69 -1.50
CA LEU A 251 -0.93 16.40 -0.89
C LEU A 251 -2.01 15.84 0.03
N THR A 252 -3.01 16.62 0.44
CA THR A 252 -4.12 16.11 1.27
C THR A 252 -5.07 15.24 0.45
N GLY A 253 -5.32 14.03 0.94
CA GLY A 253 -6.33 13.12 0.42
C GLY A 253 -7.65 13.16 1.18
N ALA A 254 -8.70 12.58 0.59
CA ALA A 254 -10.00 12.40 1.23
C ALA A 254 -10.01 11.21 2.20
N CYS A 255 -9.25 10.15 1.89
CA CYS A 255 -9.07 9.02 2.80
C CYS A 255 -8.00 9.36 3.85
N SER A 256 -8.36 9.30 5.14
CA SER A 256 -7.42 9.45 6.25
C SER A 256 -7.11 8.08 6.88
N PRO A 257 -5.84 7.77 7.21
CA PRO A 257 -5.47 6.52 7.86
C PRO A 257 -6.02 6.40 9.31
N GLU A 258 -6.48 7.50 9.91
CA GLU A 258 -7.03 7.57 11.28
C GLU A 258 -8.52 7.22 11.40
N SER A 259 -8.94 6.07 10.86
CA SER A 259 -10.23 5.48 11.23
C SER A 259 -10.20 3.96 11.44
N ASN A 260 -9.02 3.33 11.52
CA ASN A 260 -8.92 1.87 11.74
C ASN A 260 -8.19 1.46 13.03
N THR A 261 -7.91 2.40 13.94
CA THR A 261 -7.59 2.05 15.35
C THR A 261 -8.84 1.94 16.23
N GLN A 262 -10.04 2.18 15.68
CA GLN A 262 -11.32 1.88 16.31
C GLN A 262 -12.26 1.24 15.30
N GLY A 263 -12.31 -0.10 15.33
CA GLY A 263 -13.45 -0.85 14.82
C GLY A 263 -13.54 -0.97 13.30
N SER A 264 -12.55 -1.61 12.67
CA SER A 264 -12.92 -2.50 11.56
C SER A 264 -13.93 -3.47 12.16
N GLY A 265 -15.22 -3.30 11.82
CA GLY A 265 -16.30 -4.18 12.26
C GLY A 265 -15.82 -5.60 12.13
N SER A 266 -15.67 -6.28 13.26
CA SER A 266 -15.18 -7.64 13.36
C SER A 266 -15.85 -8.44 12.26
N SER A 267 -15.08 -8.90 11.27
CA SER A 267 -15.61 -9.80 10.25
C SER A 267 -16.37 -10.89 11.00
N PRO A 268 -17.62 -11.20 10.63
CA PRO A 268 -18.42 -12.17 11.37
C PRO A 268 -17.58 -13.43 11.52
N LEU A 269 -17.33 -13.84 12.77
CA LEU A 269 -16.43 -14.95 13.06
C LEU A 269 -16.86 -16.15 12.22
N GLY A 270 -15.97 -16.62 11.35
CA GLY A 270 -16.24 -17.78 10.50
C GLY A 270 -16.53 -19.01 11.35
N VAL A 271 -17.25 -19.98 10.77
CA VAL A 271 -17.53 -21.27 11.40
C VAL A 271 -16.26 -22.01 11.87
N GLU A 272 -15.11 -21.69 11.29
CA GLU A 272 -13.79 -22.20 11.71
C GLU A 272 -13.43 -21.81 13.15
N ASN A 273 -13.87 -20.63 13.61
CA ASN A 273 -13.64 -20.19 14.99
C ASN A 273 -14.57 -20.88 16.00
N PHE A 274 -15.63 -21.54 15.53
CA PHE A 274 -16.60 -22.27 16.35
C PHE A 274 -16.40 -23.80 16.33
N LEU A 275 -15.43 -24.31 15.57
CA LEU A 275 -15.13 -25.74 15.45
C LEU A 275 -14.86 -26.40 16.82
N SER A 276 -14.18 -25.69 17.74
CA SER A 276 -13.92 -26.17 19.10
C SER A 276 -15.21 -26.38 19.91
N ALA A 277 -16.21 -25.50 19.76
CA ALA A 277 -17.50 -25.62 20.44
C ALA A 277 -18.31 -26.81 19.90
N PHE A 278 -18.27 -27.07 18.59
CA PHE A 278 -18.90 -28.24 17.99
C PHE A 278 -18.26 -29.56 18.44
N PHE A 279 -16.93 -29.61 18.56
CA PHE A 279 -16.24 -30.79 19.10
C PHE A 279 -16.59 -31.04 20.57
N LEU A 280 -16.66 -30.00 21.40
CA LEU A 280 -17.09 -30.13 22.80
C LEU A 280 -18.52 -30.67 22.93
N LEU A 281 -19.45 -30.19 22.08
CA LEU A 281 -20.82 -30.71 22.02
C LEU A 281 -20.85 -32.18 21.59
N ALA A 282 -20.11 -32.56 20.57
CA ALA A 282 -20.06 -33.94 20.09
C ALA A 282 -19.53 -34.91 21.17
N VAL A 283 -18.46 -34.49 21.86
CA VAL A 283 -17.89 -35.26 22.98
C VAL A 283 -18.88 -35.34 24.15
N GLY A 284 -19.60 -34.26 24.47
CA GLY A 284 -20.64 -34.27 25.49
C GLY A 284 -21.79 -35.23 25.18
N ILE A 285 -22.26 -35.26 23.93
CA ILE A 285 -23.31 -36.19 23.47
C ILE A 285 -22.82 -37.64 23.55
N ALA A 286 -21.56 -37.90 23.18
CA ALA A 286 -20.98 -39.23 23.27
C ALA A 286 -20.89 -39.72 24.72
N MET A 287 -20.42 -38.87 25.64
CA MET A 287 -20.36 -39.19 27.07
C MET A 287 -21.75 -39.46 27.66
N ALA A 288 -22.74 -38.63 27.33
CA ALA A 288 -24.12 -38.82 27.79
C ALA A 288 -24.69 -40.17 27.32
N LYS A 289 -24.47 -40.52 26.05
CA LYS A 289 -24.87 -41.83 25.52
C LYS A 289 -24.19 -42.98 26.24
N SER A 290 -22.89 -42.89 26.52
CA SER A 290 -22.19 -43.95 27.26
C SER A 290 -22.72 -44.13 28.68
N LEU A 291 -23.00 -43.03 29.39
CA LEU A 291 -23.57 -43.07 30.74
C LEU A 291 -24.98 -43.68 30.74
N SER A 292 -25.84 -43.27 29.81
CA SER A 292 -27.18 -43.87 29.69
C SER A 292 -27.13 -45.36 29.34
N PHE A 293 -26.15 -45.79 28.53
CA PHE A 293 -25.98 -47.19 28.18
C PHE A 293 -25.51 -48.03 29.38
N THR A 294 -24.54 -47.55 30.16
CA THR A 294 -24.09 -48.25 31.36
C THR A 294 -25.22 -48.41 32.37
N GLU A 295 -26.00 -47.35 32.62
CA GLU A 295 -27.17 -47.43 33.50
C GLU A 295 -28.26 -48.38 32.96
N ALA A 296 -28.46 -48.44 31.64
CA ALA A 296 -29.42 -49.36 31.05
C ALA A 296 -28.97 -50.82 31.22
N VAL A 297 -27.68 -51.10 31.03
CA VAL A 297 -27.11 -52.43 31.26
C VAL A 297 -27.20 -52.81 32.73
N ASP A 298 -26.87 -51.91 33.66
CA ASP A 298 -26.95 -52.16 35.09
C ASP A 298 -28.39 -52.46 35.53
N ARG A 299 -29.37 -51.67 35.05
CA ARG A 299 -30.80 -51.94 35.30
C ARG A 299 -31.25 -53.28 34.73
N VAL A 300 -30.82 -53.66 33.52
CA VAL A 300 -31.14 -54.97 32.93
C VAL A 300 -30.52 -56.12 33.73
N GLN A 301 -29.29 -55.95 34.21
CA GLN A 301 -28.63 -56.94 35.05
C GLN A 301 -29.32 -57.08 36.40
N GLU A 302 -29.69 -55.98 37.05
CA GLU A 302 -30.46 -56.00 38.29
C GLU A 302 -31.82 -56.67 38.11
N TRP A 303 -32.52 -56.35 37.01
CA TRP A 303 -33.79 -57.01 36.67
C TRP A 303 -33.57 -58.51 36.51
N ARG A 304 -32.56 -58.96 35.75
CA ARG A 304 -32.21 -60.39 35.62
C ARG A 304 -31.91 -61.05 36.97
N ARG A 305 -31.19 -60.39 37.87
CA ARG A 305 -30.92 -60.90 39.24
C ARG A 305 -32.18 -60.99 40.10
N ARG A 306 -33.17 -60.11 39.90
CA ARG A 306 -34.47 -60.16 40.61
C ARG A 306 -35.35 -61.29 40.07
N TRP A 307 -35.43 -61.46 38.75
CA TRP A 307 -36.15 -62.58 38.14
C TRP A 307 -35.59 -63.93 38.56
N GLY A 308 -34.26 -64.09 38.57
CA GLY A 308 -33.65 -65.33 39.06
C GLY A 308 -33.90 -65.62 40.56
N ARG A 309 -34.11 -64.59 41.39
CA ARG A 309 -34.51 -64.77 42.81
C ARG A 309 -35.99 -65.11 42.97
N GLN A 310 -36.84 -64.60 42.08
CA GLN A 310 -38.27 -64.86 42.12
C GLN A 310 -38.58 -66.29 41.66
N GLU A 311 -37.87 -66.78 40.64
CA GLU A 311 -37.97 -68.15 40.16
C GLU A 311 -37.44 -69.17 41.18
N GLN A 312 -36.35 -68.86 41.91
CA GLN A 312 -35.90 -69.70 43.03
C GLN A 312 -36.89 -69.75 44.21
N SER A 313 -37.64 -68.67 44.47
CA SER A 313 -38.67 -68.66 45.52
C SER A 313 -39.85 -69.53 45.13
N GLU A 314 -40.33 -69.43 43.88
CA GLU A 314 -41.42 -70.28 43.38
C GLU A 314 -41.00 -71.76 43.33
N GLU A 315 -39.75 -72.06 42.95
CA GLU A 315 -39.24 -73.44 42.93
C GLU A 315 -39.08 -74.02 44.36
N GLN A 316 -38.76 -73.20 45.37
CA GLN A 316 -38.69 -73.63 46.77
C GLN A 316 -40.08 -73.88 47.39
N ASP A 317 -41.07 -73.03 47.09
CA ASP A 317 -42.44 -73.19 47.58
C ASP A 317 -43.11 -74.45 46.99
N VAL A 318 -42.84 -74.78 45.72
CA VAL A 318 -43.33 -76.02 45.07
C VAL A 318 -42.69 -77.29 45.67
N ILE A 319 -41.40 -77.26 46.02
CA ILE A 319 -40.70 -78.40 46.66
C ILE A 319 -41.18 -78.61 48.12
N GLU A 320 -41.65 -77.56 48.78
CA GLU A 320 -42.16 -77.64 50.16
C GLU A 320 -43.58 -78.22 50.25
N GLU A 321 -44.44 -77.99 49.25
CA GLU A 321 -45.77 -78.64 49.17
C GLU A 321 -45.72 -80.16 48.89
N ASP A 322 -44.69 -80.66 48.19
CA ASP A 322 -44.58 -82.09 47.83
C ASP A 322 -44.10 -83.01 48.98
N LYS A 323 -43.83 -82.48 50.19
CA LYS A 323 -43.46 -83.28 51.36
C LYS A 323 -44.69 -83.86 52.06
N VAL A 324 -45.30 -84.87 51.44
CA VAL A 324 -46.38 -85.68 52.03
C VAL A 324 -45.84 -86.61 53.12
N VAL A 325 -46.40 -86.46 54.32
CA VAL A 325 -46.13 -87.28 55.51
C VAL A 325 -46.63 -88.72 55.29
N VAL A 326 -45.71 -89.68 55.21
CA VAL A 326 -46.01 -91.12 55.26
C VAL A 326 -45.99 -91.56 56.72
N LEU A 327 -47.15 -91.86 57.29
CA LEU A 327 -47.27 -92.49 58.60
C LEU A 327 -47.12 -94.00 58.46
N HIS A 328 -46.08 -94.54 59.08
CA HIS A 328 -45.86 -95.97 59.23
C HIS A 328 -46.58 -96.51 60.47
N GLN A 329 -47.18 -97.67 60.25
CA GLN A 329 -48.02 -98.56 61.07
C GLN A 329 -47.71 -98.72 62.56
N LYS A 330 -48.76 -99.04 63.32
CA LYS A 330 -48.78 -100.29 64.10
C LYS A 330 -50.08 -101.05 63.87
#